data_AF-A0A382NQ07-F1
#
_entry.id   AF-A0A382NQ07-F1
#
_cell.length_a   1.000
_cell.length_b   1.000
_cell.length_c   1.000
_cell.angle_alpha   90.00
_cell.angle_beta   90.00
_cell.angle_gamma   90.00
#
_symmetry.space_group_name_H-M   'P 1'
#
loop_
_entity.id
_entity.type
_entity.pdbx_description
1 polymer ?
#
loop_
_entity_poly.entity_id
_entity_poly.type
_entity_poly.pdbx_seq_one_letter_code
_entity_poly.pdbx_strand_id
1 'polypeptide(L)'
;RSASLAFNTDLLYIDVVNDRIGVNTSAPGTALDVSGSARITGDMTVQGNLDVEGQTSIIDTVNLEVEDPILLLGRNNSGSDIDLGIMMNRGAGNNNAVFYWNEGEDAFKMVTSSSADSTTAITDTTYAPLQVGKITVDQEIEITDNEIRTTTSNTNLELSTAGSGTVLLSNLSIAGDGATVTGILDEDAMGSDSAVKLATQQSIKAYVDAQAHSVTATSTTTFTNKTLTSPVIANITSGADIGLTATDDVNIPADVGLTFGDDGEKIEGDGTNLKISSSDQLHIVAGKVGIGTTTPQGRLSVLSDDSIATPTMVFQATTGDELAHASISTMDDSGGVDVMLGANMYIGVNGTTQRFNTGRSGSSV
;
A
#
# COMPACT_ATOMS: atom_id res chain seq x y z
N ARG A 1 -23.63 -15.38 -100.25
CA ARG A 1 -22.47 -16.10 -99.68
C ARG A 1 -21.98 -17.06 -100.76
N SER A 2 -20.87 -16.75 -101.43
CA SER A 2 -20.14 -17.72 -102.24
C SER A 2 -19.48 -18.71 -101.28
N ALA A 3 -19.89 -19.98 -101.31
CA ALA A 3 -19.23 -21.02 -100.54
C ALA A 3 -17.95 -21.41 -101.28
N SER A 4 -16.80 -20.91 -100.83
CA SER A 4 -15.51 -21.42 -101.28
C SER A 4 -15.20 -22.69 -100.51
N LEU A 5 -15.24 -23.84 -101.18
CA LEU A 5 -14.74 -25.11 -100.65
C LEU A 5 -13.35 -25.32 -101.24
N ALA A 6 -12.31 -25.08 -100.45
CA ALA A 6 -10.92 -25.26 -100.86
C ALA A 6 -10.40 -26.59 -100.31
N PHE A 7 -10.14 -27.56 -101.19
CA PHE A 7 -9.42 -28.79 -100.85
C PHE A 7 -7.93 -28.57 -101.09
N ASN A 8 -7.23 -28.02 -100.11
CA ASN A 8 -5.79 -28.25 -99.98
C ASN A 8 -5.61 -29.55 -99.16
N THR A 9 -4.54 -30.32 -99.39
CA THR A 9 -4.36 -31.68 -98.85
C THR A 9 -4.53 -31.77 -97.34
N ASP A 10 -4.24 -30.69 -96.61
CA ASP A 10 -4.27 -30.67 -95.15
C ASP A 10 -5.27 -29.68 -94.55
N LEU A 11 -5.99 -28.87 -95.34
CA LEU A 11 -6.86 -27.80 -94.79
C LEU A 11 -8.07 -28.38 -94.03
N LEU A 12 -8.74 -29.37 -94.60
CA LEU A 12 -9.81 -30.15 -93.98
C LEU A 12 -9.65 -31.60 -94.41
N TYR A 13 -9.30 -32.47 -93.45
CA TYR A 13 -9.10 -33.90 -93.65
C TYR A 13 -10.22 -34.66 -92.93
N ILE A 14 -10.92 -35.54 -93.64
CA ILE A 14 -11.97 -36.40 -93.08
C ILE A 14 -11.47 -37.84 -93.12
N ASP A 15 -11.17 -38.39 -91.94
CA ASP A 15 -10.76 -39.79 -91.78
C ASP A 15 -11.98 -40.65 -91.49
N VAL A 16 -12.51 -41.26 -92.55
CA VAL A 16 -13.68 -42.15 -92.47
C VAL A 16 -13.35 -43.52 -91.89
N VAL A 17 -12.06 -43.86 -91.70
CA VAL A 17 -11.65 -45.15 -91.13
C VAL A 17 -11.66 -45.08 -89.61
N ASN A 18 -11.27 -43.94 -89.04
CA ASN A 18 -11.14 -43.75 -87.59
C ASN A 18 -12.18 -42.80 -86.98
N ASP A 19 -13.18 -42.36 -87.75
CA ASP A 19 -14.23 -41.39 -87.37
C ASP A 19 -13.68 -40.05 -86.86
N ARG A 20 -12.75 -39.44 -87.61
CA ARG A 20 -12.08 -38.18 -87.20
C ARG A 20 -12.18 -37.07 -88.25
N ILE A 21 -12.13 -35.84 -87.75
CA ILE A 21 -12.02 -34.63 -88.54
C ILE A 21 -10.72 -33.91 -88.14
N GLY A 22 -9.83 -33.71 -89.12
CA GLY A 22 -8.63 -32.90 -88.98
C GLY A 22 -8.80 -31.54 -89.67
N VAL A 23 -8.41 -30.46 -89.01
CA VAL A 23 -8.26 -29.13 -89.61
C VAL A 23 -6.79 -28.74 -89.56
N ASN A 24 -6.20 -28.46 -90.72
CA ASN A 24 -4.77 -28.18 -90.88
C ASN A 24 -3.84 -29.36 -90.46
N THR A 25 -4.36 -30.59 -90.48
CA THR A 25 -3.61 -31.83 -90.21
C THR A 25 -4.21 -33.00 -90.99
N SER A 26 -3.38 -33.85 -91.59
CA SER A 26 -3.77 -35.09 -92.28
C SER A 26 -3.68 -36.34 -91.39
N ALA A 27 -3.29 -36.19 -90.12
CA ALA A 27 -3.19 -37.29 -89.16
C ALA A 27 -3.84 -36.88 -87.81
N PRO A 28 -5.17 -36.71 -87.76
CA PRO A 28 -5.86 -36.27 -86.55
C PRO A 28 -5.67 -37.29 -85.41
N GLY A 29 -5.22 -36.82 -84.25
CA GLY A 29 -5.01 -37.64 -83.05
C GLY A 29 -6.29 -37.92 -82.25
N THR A 30 -7.31 -37.07 -82.41
CA THR A 30 -8.60 -37.12 -81.70
C THR A 30 -9.78 -37.02 -82.69
N ALA A 31 -11.00 -37.25 -82.23
CA ALA A 31 -12.23 -37.17 -83.05
C ALA A 31 -12.38 -35.83 -83.79
N LEU A 32 -12.01 -34.72 -83.13
CA LEU A 32 -11.81 -33.43 -83.76
C LEU A 32 -10.41 -32.93 -83.38
N ASP A 33 -9.56 -32.70 -84.37
CA ASP A 33 -8.20 -32.22 -84.17
C ASP A 33 -7.95 -30.99 -85.03
N VAL A 34 -7.60 -29.88 -84.38
CA VAL A 34 -7.33 -28.60 -85.03
C VAL A 34 -5.87 -28.27 -84.77
N SER A 35 -5.03 -28.42 -85.80
CA SER A 35 -3.63 -28.02 -85.74
C SER A 35 -3.51 -26.51 -85.99
N GLY A 36 -3.87 -25.72 -84.98
CA GLY A 36 -3.91 -24.26 -85.03
C GLY A 36 -4.87 -23.66 -84.01
N SER A 37 -5.23 -22.39 -84.19
CA SER A 37 -6.17 -21.70 -83.30
C SER A 37 -7.62 -21.92 -83.71
N ALA A 38 -8.49 -22.16 -82.72
CA ALA A 38 -9.94 -22.11 -82.89
C ALA A 38 -10.47 -20.75 -82.42
N ARG A 39 -11.30 -20.08 -83.24
CA ARG A 39 -12.05 -18.88 -82.83
C ARG A 39 -13.53 -19.21 -82.80
N ILE A 40 -14.14 -19.14 -81.61
CA ILE A 40 -15.58 -19.31 -81.41
C ILE A 40 -16.16 -17.93 -81.06
N THR A 41 -17.10 -17.43 -81.87
CA THR A 41 -17.70 -16.10 -81.68
C THR A 41 -19.04 -16.15 -80.96
N GLY A 42 -19.60 -17.35 -80.79
CA GLY A 42 -20.74 -17.60 -79.90
C GLY A 42 -20.28 -18.34 -78.66
N ASP A 43 -21.23 -18.98 -77.98
CA ASP A 43 -20.93 -19.70 -76.75
C ASP A 43 -20.25 -21.04 -77.04
N MET A 44 -19.29 -21.41 -76.19
CA MET A 44 -18.73 -22.74 -76.13
C MET A 44 -19.30 -23.43 -74.88
N THR A 45 -19.96 -24.57 -75.07
CA THR A 45 -20.40 -25.44 -73.97
C THR A 45 -19.55 -26.69 -73.94
N VAL A 46 -18.86 -26.94 -72.83
CA VAL A 46 -18.08 -28.16 -72.59
C VAL A 46 -18.80 -28.96 -71.52
N GLN A 47 -19.39 -30.10 -71.89
CA GLN A 47 -20.09 -30.99 -70.94
C GLN A 47 -19.13 -31.91 -70.18
N GLY A 48 -17.95 -32.19 -70.76
CA GLY A 48 -16.88 -32.95 -70.13
C GLY A 48 -15.87 -32.03 -69.43
N ASN A 49 -14.68 -32.56 -69.19
CA ASN A 49 -13.59 -31.78 -68.63
C ASN A 49 -13.03 -30.81 -69.67
N LEU A 50 -12.64 -29.63 -69.21
CA LEU A 50 -11.75 -28.74 -69.94
C LEU A 50 -10.32 -28.96 -69.43
N ASP A 51 -9.46 -29.46 -70.30
CA ASP A 51 -8.02 -29.55 -70.04
C ASP A 51 -7.28 -28.47 -70.84
N VAL A 52 -6.39 -27.72 -70.17
CA VAL A 52 -5.64 -26.61 -70.76
C VAL A 52 -4.17 -26.84 -70.46
N GLU A 53 -3.44 -27.38 -71.43
CA GLU A 53 -2.00 -27.70 -71.31
C GLU A 53 -1.07 -26.54 -71.73
N GLY A 54 -1.64 -25.39 -72.09
CA GLY A 54 -0.88 -24.17 -72.41
C GLY A 54 -0.29 -23.50 -71.16
N GLN A 55 0.59 -22.51 -71.37
CA GLN A 55 1.23 -21.77 -70.25
C GLN A 55 0.27 -20.82 -69.52
N THR A 56 -0.75 -20.30 -70.21
CA THR A 56 -1.69 -19.30 -69.67
C THR A 56 -3.12 -19.62 -70.07
N SER A 57 -4.04 -19.36 -69.15
CA SER A 57 -5.47 -19.25 -69.43
C SER A 57 -5.91 -17.83 -69.08
N ILE A 58 -6.53 -17.14 -70.03
CA ILE A 58 -7.06 -15.79 -69.83
C ILE A 58 -8.59 -15.88 -69.86
N ILE A 59 -9.22 -15.52 -68.76
CA ILE A 59 -10.68 -15.49 -68.62
C ILE A 59 -11.08 -14.02 -68.43
N ASP A 60 -11.47 -13.38 -69.53
CA ASP A 60 -11.94 -11.99 -69.54
C ASP A 60 -13.48 -11.99 -69.54
N THR A 61 -14.04 -12.02 -68.33
CA THR A 61 -15.48 -12.14 -68.08
C THR A 61 -15.91 -11.13 -67.03
N VAL A 62 -17.17 -10.70 -67.09
CA VAL A 62 -17.75 -9.83 -66.03
C VAL A 62 -17.79 -10.56 -64.69
N ASN A 63 -18.18 -11.83 -64.69
CA ASN A 63 -18.23 -12.70 -63.51
C ASN A 63 -17.53 -14.03 -63.83
N LEU A 64 -16.76 -14.53 -62.87
CA LEU A 64 -16.29 -15.91 -62.84
C LEU A 64 -17.08 -16.64 -61.74
N GLU A 65 -17.91 -17.60 -62.14
CA GLU A 65 -18.69 -18.44 -61.23
C GLU A 65 -18.08 -19.84 -61.18
N VAL A 66 -17.83 -20.34 -59.96
CA VAL A 66 -17.27 -21.67 -59.71
C VAL A 66 -18.20 -22.38 -58.74
N GLU A 67 -18.81 -23.49 -59.16
CA GLU A 67 -19.70 -24.29 -58.31
C GLU A 67 -18.93 -25.14 -57.29
N ASP A 68 -17.66 -25.44 -57.54
CA ASP A 68 -16.85 -26.29 -56.67
C ASP A 68 -16.62 -25.62 -55.29
N PRO A 69 -16.78 -26.36 -54.18
CA PRO A 69 -16.48 -25.86 -52.85
C PRO A 69 -14.99 -25.53 -52.61
N ILE A 70 -14.09 -26.09 -53.44
CA ILE A 70 -12.64 -25.98 -53.28
C ILE A 70 -12.02 -25.65 -54.63
N LEU A 71 -11.23 -24.57 -54.67
CA LEU A 71 -10.30 -24.28 -55.75
C LEU A 71 -8.91 -24.80 -55.37
N LEU A 72 -8.42 -25.83 -56.07
CA LEU A 72 -7.07 -26.36 -55.86
C LEU A 72 -6.03 -25.55 -56.65
N LEU A 73 -5.12 -24.89 -55.94
CA LEU A 73 -3.95 -24.23 -56.52
C LEU A 73 -2.73 -25.15 -56.45
N GLY A 74 -1.87 -25.13 -57.48
CA GLY A 74 -0.60 -25.87 -57.46
C GLY A 74 -0.72 -27.39 -57.55
N ARG A 75 -1.74 -27.96 -58.20
CA ARG A 75 -1.98 -29.44 -58.26
C ARG A 75 -0.78 -30.30 -58.68
N ASN A 76 0.14 -29.74 -59.47
CA ASN A 76 1.37 -30.39 -59.96
C ASN A 76 2.63 -29.65 -59.49
N ASN A 77 2.53 -28.92 -58.38
CA ASN A 77 3.66 -28.22 -57.81
C ASN A 77 4.68 -29.25 -57.25
N SER A 78 5.92 -29.20 -57.72
CA SER A 78 7.01 -30.11 -57.30
C SER A 78 8.31 -29.38 -56.94
N GLY A 79 8.28 -28.05 -56.88
CA GLY A 79 9.43 -27.24 -56.47
C GLY A 79 9.45 -27.04 -54.96
N SER A 80 10.64 -26.81 -54.41
CA SER A 80 10.80 -26.25 -53.06
C SER A 80 10.50 -24.75 -53.09
N ASP A 81 9.85 -24.23 -52.05
CA ASP A 81 9.60 -22.79 -51.84
C ASP A 81 8.74 -22.12 -52.94
N ILE A 82 7.72 -22.83 -53.44
CA ILE A 82 6.77 -22.26 -54.40
C ILE A 82 5.53 -21.76 -53.65
N ASP A 83 5.38 -20.45 -53.64
CA ASP A 83 4.29 -19.74 -53.00
C ASP A 83 2.97 -19.92 -53.76
N LEU A 84 1.87 -20.08 -53.02
CA LEU A 84 0.54 -20.30 -53.59
C LEU A 84 -0.44 -19.27 -53.04
N GLY A 85 -1.16 -18.57 -53.92
CA GLY A 85 -2.10 -17.57 -53.45
C GLY A 85 -2.84 -16.82 -54.54
N ILE A 86 -3.46 -15.73 -54.14
CA ILE A 86 -4.23 -14.83 -55.00
C ILE A 86 -3.53 -13.47 -54.98
N MET A 87 -3.19 -12.97 -56.17
CA MET A 87 -2.64 -11.64 -56.38
C MET A 87 -3.68 -10.71 -56.98
N MET A 88 -3.82 -9.53 -56.38
CA MET A 88 -4.71 -8.46 -56.83
C MET A 88 -3.87 -7.31 -57.41
N ASN A 89 -3.98 -7.11 -58.73
CA ASN A 89 -3.29 -6.01 -59.42
C ASN A 89 -3.86 -4.66 -58.98
N ARG A 90 -2.98 -3.75 -58.53
CA ARG A 90 -3.37 -2.41 -58.03
C ARG A 90 -3.01 -1.27 -58.99
N GLY A 91 -2.60 -1.60 -60.21
CA GLY A 91 -2.25 -0.65 -61.25
C GLY A 91 -0.80 -0.17 -61.19
N ALA A 92 -0.35 0.46 -62.28
CA ALA A 92 1.03 0.88 -62.44
C ALA A 92 1.51 1.80 -61.30
N GLY A 93 2.70 1.51 -60.76
CA GLY A 93 3.33 2.29 -59.69
C GLY A 93 2.91 1.91 -58.26
N ASN A 94 1.99 0.96 -58.09
CA ASN A 94 1.62 0.41 -56.79
C ASN A 94 2.06 -1.05 -56.68
N ASN A 95 2.40 -1.46 -55.46
CA ASN A 95 2.57 -2.87 -55.15
C ASN A 95 1.20 -3.57 -55.09
N ASN A 96 1.14 -4.76 -55.66
CA ASN A 96 -0.05 -5.60 -55.69
C ASN A 96 -0.39 -6.09 -54.27
N ALA A 97 -1.68 -6.25 -53.97
CA ALA A 97 -2.09 -6.89 -52.72
C ALA A 97 -2.08 -8.40 -52.93
N VAL A 98 -1.51 -9.14 -52.00
CA VAL A 98 -1.34 -10.59 -52.13
C VAL A 98 -1.77 -11.26 -50.83
N PHE A 99 -2.59 -12.29 -50.96
CA PHE A 99 -2.86 -13.26 -49.90
C PHE A 99 -2.33 -14.60 -50.37
N TYR A 100 -1.34 -15.15 -49.67
CA TYR A 100 -0.63 -16.34 -50.11
C TYR A 100 -0.07 -17.16 -48.94
N TRP A 101 0.15 -18.44 -49.21
CA TRP A 101 0.94 -19.33 -48.38
C TRP A 101 2.42 -19.18 -48.77
N ASN A 102 3.23 -18.73 -47.82
CA ASN A 102 4.68 -18.64 -47.96
C ASN A 102 5.29 -19.97 -47.53
N GLU A 103 5.84 -20.74 -48.47
CA GLU A 103 6.43 -22.05 -48.19
C GLU A 103 7.76 -21.93 -47.40
N GLY A 104 8.51 -20.84 -47.60
CA GLY A 104 9.77 -20.63 -46.88
C GLY A 104 9.59 -20.30 -45.40
N GLU A 105 8.44 -19.73 -45.03
CA GLU A 105 8.08 -19.35 -43.65
C GLU A 105 6.97 -20.22 -43.04
N ASP A 106 6.42 -21.17 -43.79
CA ASP A 106 5.28 -22.03 -43.40
C ASP A 106 4.07 -21.24 -42.85
N ALA A 107 3.74 -20.11 -43.49
CA ALA A 107 2.71 -19.20 -42.99
C ALA A 107 1.86 -18.57 -44.10
N PHE A 108 0.58 -18.35 -43.80
CA PHE A 108 -0.25 -17.44 -44.59
C PHE A 108 0.16 -15.99 -44.34
N LYS A 109 0.38 -15.23 -45.41
CA LYS A 109 0.74 -13.82 -45.36
C LYS A 109 -0.25 -12.98 -46.15
N MET A 110 -0.55 -11.80 -45.62
CA MET A 110 -1.29 -10.75 -46.32
C MET A 110 -0.40 -9.52 -46.42
N VAL A 111 0.02 -9.21 -47.64
CA VAL A 111 1.09 -8.25 -47.89
C VAL A 111 0.78 -7.40 -49.11
N THR A 112 1.58 -6.34 -49.27
CA THR A 112 1.83 -5.75 -50.59
C THR A 112 3.14 -6.30 -51.15
N SER A 113 3.15 -6.60 -52.45
CA SER A 113 4.32 -7.17 -53.14
C SER A 113 4.59 -6.45 -54.47
N SER A 114 5.86 -6.30 -54.79
CA SER A 114 6.35 -5.82 -56.10
C SER A 114 6.64 -6.95 -57.09
N SER A 115 6.42 -8.20 -56.69
CA SER A 115 6.64 -9.37 -57.55
C SER A 115 5.77 -9.33 -58.81
N ALA A 116 6.32 -9.84 -59.91
CA ALA A 116 5.55 -10.08 -61.13
C ALA A 116 4.55 -11.23 -60.93
N ASP A 117 3.48 -11.24 -61.71
CA ASP A 117 2.44 -12.28 -61.73
C ASP A 117 2.90 -13.66 -62.24
N SER A 118 4.13 -13.71 -62.78
CA SER A 118 4.79 -14.93 -63.27
C SER A 118 5.85 -15.49 -62.31
N THR A 119 6.04 -14.88 -61.13
CA THR A 119 6.99 -15.39 -60.13
C THR A 119 6.49 -16.67 -59.47
N THR A 120 7.41 -17.50 -58.99
CA THR A 120 7.11 -18.66 -58.14
C THR A 120 7.28 -18.37 -56.65
N ALA A 121 7.91 -17.25 -56.29
CA ALA A 121 8.08 -16.80 -54.90
C ALA A 121 7.71 -15.31 -54.79
N ILE A 122 6.87 -14.99 -53.83
CA ILE A 122 6.35 -13.65 -53.55
C ILE A 122 7.32 -12.94 -52.61
N THR A 123 7.75 -11.74 -53.01
CA THR A 123 8.58 -10.88 -52.16
C THR A 123 7.70 -9.89 -51.41
N ASP A 124 7.77 -9.91 -50.09
CA ASP A 124 7.04 -8.96 -49.26
C ASP A 124 7.65 -7.58 -49.34
N THR A 125 6.80 -6.57 -49.53
CA THR A 125 7.20 -5.17 -49.31
C THR A 125 6.75 -4.66 -47.96
N THR A 126 5.49 -4.91 -47.59
CA THR A 126 4.91 -4.48 -46.30
C THR A 126 3.68 -5.33 -45.98
N TYR A 127 3.45 -5.64 -44.70
CA TYR A 127 2.20 -6.27 -44.24
C TYR A 127 1.00 -5.37 -44.54
N ALA A 128 -0.06 -5.96 -45.10
CA ALA A 128 -1.31 -5.27 -45.37
C ALA A 128 -2.24 -5.35 -44.13
N PRO A 129 -3.02 -4.29 -43.83
CA PRO A 129 -3.95 -4.31 -42.70
C PRO A 129 -5.15 -5.24 -42.94
N LEU A 130 -5.61 -5.93 -41.89
CA LEU A 130 -6.80 -6.77 -41.91
C LEU A 130 -7.97 -6.08 -41.22
N GLN A 131 -9.07 -5.86 -41.94
CA GLN A 131 -10.33 -5.33 -41.40
C GLN A 131 -11.37 -6.46 -41.37
N VAL A 132 -11.68 -6.95 -40.17
CA VAL A 132 -12.64 -8.04 -39.95
C VAL A 132 -13.51 -7.75 -38.72
N GLY A 133 -14.72 -8.28 -38.68
CA GLY A 133 -15.64 -8.06 -37.55
C GLY A 133 -15.27 -8.84 -36.28
N LYS A 134 -14.74 -10.06 -36.42
CA LYS A 134 -14.30 -10.92 -35.31
C LYS A 134 -13.16 -11.81 -35.77
N ILE A 135 -12.16 -11.96 -34.92
CA ILE A 135 -11.09 -12.97 -35.04
C ILE A 135 -11.33 -14.01 -33.94
N THR A 136 -11.25 -15.29 -34.27
CA THR A 136 -11.34 -16.41 -33.30
C THR A 136 -10.09 -17.26 -33.47
N VAL A 137 -9.36 -17.49 -32.38
CA VAL A 137 -8.11 -18.27 -32.35
C VAL A 137 -8.18 -19.26 -31.19
N ASP A 138 -7.77 -20.50 -31.42
CA ASP A 138 -7.85 -21.59 -30.42
C ASP A 138 -6.62 -21.62 -29.49
N GLN A 139 -5.47 -21.20 -30.01
CA GLN A 139 -4.18 -21.28 -29.32
C GLN A 139 -3.74 -19.92 -28.76
N GLU A 140 -3.10 -19.09 -29.59
CA GLU A 140 -2.44 -17.87 -29.13
C GLU A 140 -2.54 -16.74 -30.15
N ILE A 141 -2.58 -15.51 -29.63
CA ILE A 141 -2.39 -14.29 -30.41
C ILE A 141 -1.11 -13.61 -29.89
N GLU A 142 -0.06 -13.59 -30.71
CA GLU A 142 1.16 -12.84 -30.42
C GLU A 142 1.08 -11.43 -31.03
N ILE A 143 1.41 -10.40 -30.23
CA ILE A 143 1.41 -8.99 -30.64
C ILE A 143 2.72 -8.35 -30.16
N THR A 144 3.66 -8.13 -31.09
CA THR A 144 4.99 -7.56 -30.81
C THR A 144 4.99 -6.05 -31.03
N ASP A 145 5.56 -5.27 -30.11
CA ASP A 145 5.75 -3.80 -30.18
C ASP A 145 4.47 -2.95 -30.39
N ASN A 146 3.30 -3.56 -30.31
CA ASN A 146 2.04 -2.96 -30.72
C ASN A 146 1.09 -2.68 -29.55
N GLU A 147 0.09 -1.86 -29.82
CA GLU A 147 -0.96 -1.49 -28.88
C GLU A 147 -2.24 -2.32 -29.12
N ILE A 148 -2.90 -2.71 -28.04
CA ILE A 148 -4.26 -3.27 -28.06
C ILE A 148 -5.22 -2.21 -27.52
N ARG A 149 -6.20 -1.79 -28.32
CA ARG A 149 -7.13 -0.72 -27.97
C ARG A 149 -8.51 -0.92 -28.58
N THR A 150 -9.55 -0.55 -27.85
CA THR A 150 -10.90 -0.33 -28.39
C THR A 150 -11.09 1.15 -28.71
N THR A 151 -11.59 1.46 -29.91
CA THR A 151 -11.85 2.84 -30.37
C THR A 151 -13.35 3.15 -30.50
N THR A 152 -14.19 2.13 -30.39
CA THR A 152 -15.65 2.26 -30.35
C THR A 152 -16.09 2.74 -28.96
N SER A 153 -16.89 3.81 -28.93
CA SER A 153 -17.39 4.40 -27.67
C SER A 153 -18.09 3.36 -26.79
N ASN A 154 -17.80 3.40 -25.49
CA ASN A 154 -18.36 2.50 -24.47
C ASN A 154 -18.07 1.00 -24.69
N THR A 155 -17.10 0.64 -25.54
CA THR A 155 -16.67 -0.76 -25.70
C THR A 155 -15.48 -1.05 -24.80
N ASN A 156 -15.60 -2.11 -23.99
CA ASN A 156 -14.53 -2.55 -23.11
C ASN A 156 -13.44 -3.30 -23.90
N LEU A 157 -12.18 -3.10 -23.53
CA LEU A 157 -11.13 -4.08 -23.81
C LEU A 157 -11.16 -5.13 -22.68
N GLU A 158 -11.69 -6.31 -22.97
CA GLU A 158 -11.78 -7.40 -22.01
C GLU A 158 -10.55 -8.31 -22.11
N LEU A 159 -9.81 -8.43 -21.01
CA LEU A 159 -8.71 -9.39 -20.85
C LEU A 159 -9.06 -10.31 -19.70
N SER A 160 -9.37 -11.56 -20.02
CA SER A 160 -9.77 -12.56 -19.05
C SER A 160 -9.11 -13.90 -19.36
N THR A 161 -8.95 -14.72 -18.33
CA THR A 161 -8.44 -16.07 -18.44
C THR A 161 -9.55 -17.07 -18.12
N ALA A 162 -9.50 -18.25 -18.72
CA ALA A 162 -10.33 -19.37 -18.33
C ALA A 162 -9.58 -20.29 -17.35
N GLY A 163 -10.31 -20.91 -16.43
CA GLY A 163 -9.72 -21.85 -15.46
C GLY A 163 -8.78 -21.18 -14.46
N SER A 164 -7.56 -21.69 -14.33
CA SER A 164 -6.55 -21.21 -13.37
C SER A 164 -5.54 -20.22 -13.96
N GLY A 165 -5.77 -19.74 -15.19
CA GLY A 165 -4.87 -18.78 -15.84
C GLY A 165 -4.86 -17.41 -15.15
N THR A 166 -3.80 -16.64 -15.37
CA THR A 166 -3.65 -15.27 -14.85
C THR A 166 -3.40 -14.28 -16.00
N VAL A 167 -3.85 -13.03 -15.82
CA VAL A 167 -3.42 -11.93 -16.69
C VAL A 167 -2.15 -11.35 -16.11
N LEU A 168 -1.02 -11.55 -16.80
CA LEU A 168 0.28 -11.03 -16.37
C LEU A 168 0.50 -9.64 -16.99
N LEU A 169 0.53 -8.61 -16.16
CA LEU A 169 0.91 -7.25 -16.57
C LEU A 169 2.17 -6.83 -15.81
N SER A 170 3.32 -6.79 -16.49
CA SER A 170 4.58 -6.37 -15.88
C SER A 170 4.50 -4.96 -15.31
N ASN A 171 3.73 -4.09 -15.96
CA ASN A 171 3.38 -2.76 -15.47
C ASN A 171 1.87 -2.56 -15.67
N LEU A 172 1.20 -2.05 -14.64
CA LEU A 172 -0.21 -1.69 -14.70
C LEU A 172 -0.36 -0.22 -14.33
N SER A 173 -0.76 0.61 -15.29
CA SER A 173 -1.16 2.00 -15.05
C SER A 173 -2.67 2.08 -15.05
N ILE A 174 -3.25 2.51 -13.93
CA ILE A 174 -4.68 2.71 -13.76
C ILE A 174 -4.88 4.23 -13.64
N ALA A 175 -5.40 4.86 -14.69
CA ALA A 175 -5.60 6.31 -14.68
C ALA A 175 -6.88 6.68 -13.93
N GLY A 176 -6.71 7.23 -12.71
CA GLY A 176 -7.74 7.92 -11.92
C GLY A 176 -8.82 7.00 -11.30
N ASP A 177 -8.99 7.07 -9.98
CA ASP A 177 -10.10 6.67 -9.06
C ASP A 177 -11.10 5.53 -9.42
N GLY A 178 -10.89 4.76 -10.49
CA GLY A 178 -11.89 3.90 -11.13
C GLY A 178 -11.53 2.42 -11.20
N ALA A 179 -10.43 1.99 -10.59
CA ALA A 179 -10.19 0.56 -10.40
C ALA A 179 -11.16 0.01 -9.34
N THR A 180 -12.16 -0.74 -9.78
CA THR A 180 -12.97 -1.55 -8.87
C THR A 180 -12.21 -2.84 -8.56
N VAL A 181 -11.46 -2.84 -7.47
CA VAL A 181 -10.78 -4.05 -6.97
C VAL A 181 -11.62 -4.62 -5.83
N THR A 182 -12.31 -5.72 -6.08
CA THR A 182 -13.22 -6.36 -5.10
C THR A 182 -12.48 -7.17 -4.02
N GLY A 183 -11.17 -7.36 -4.17
CA GLY A 183 -10.32 -8.11 -3.25
C GLY A 183 -9.60 -7.29 -2.18
N ILE A 184 -9.86 -5.98 -2.07
CA ILE A 184 -9.23 -5.15 -1.03
C ILE A 184 -9.95 -5.36 0.30
N LEU A 185 -9.19 -5.67 1.35
CA LEU A 185 -9.72 -5.90 2.70
C LEU A 185 -10.03 -4.60 3.45
N ASP A 186 -11.00 -4.72 4.35
CA ASP A 186 -11.27 -3.80 5.45
C ASP A 186 -10.57 -4.35 6.71
N GLU A 187 -9.53 -3.66 7.13
CA GLU A 187 -8.69 -3.87 8.31
C GLU A 187 -8.93 -2.82 9.42
N ASP A 188 -10.09 -2.16 9.50
CA ASP A 188 -10.40 -1.17 10.54
C ASP A 188 -10.20 -1.75 11.96
N ALA A 189 -10.41 -3.06 12.10
CA ALA A 189 -10.28 -3.82 13.34
C ALA A 189 -9.01 -4.70 13.40
N MET A 190 -8.14 -4.67 12.38
CA MET A 190 -7.03 -5.62 12.19
C MET A 190 -7.46 -7.07 12.42
N GLY A 191 -8.61 -7.44 11.86
CA GLY A 191 -9.22 -8.75 12.08
C GLY A 191 -8.54 -9.89 11.31
N SER A 192 -7.62 -9.58 10.38
CA SER A 192 -6.95 -10.56 9.53
C SER A 192 -5.44 -10.28 9.37
N ASP A 193 -4.69 -11.28 8.90
CA ASP A 193 -3.25 -11.24 8.62
C ASP A 193 -2.92 -11.59 7.15
N SER A 194 -3.82 -11.23 6.22
CA SER A 194 -3.74 -11.69 4.83
C SER A 194 -2.43 -11.32 4.13
N ALA A 195 -1.68 -12.33 3.67
CA ALA A 195 -0.44 -12.14 2.91
C ALA A 195 -0.65 -11.89 1.40
N VAL A 196 -1.90 -11.94 0.91
CA VAL A 196 -2.21 -11.91 -0.54
C VAL A 196 -3.22 -10.83 -0.94
N LYS A 197 -3.77 -10.09 0.03
CA LYS A 197 -4.72 -9.00 -0.22
C LYS A 197 -4.12 -7.69 0.26
N LEU A 198 -4.44 -6.62 -0.48
CA LEU A 198 -4.16 -5.25 -0.05
C LEU A 198 -5.27 -4.80 0.91
N ALA A 199 -4.96 -3.87 1.82
CA ALA A 199 -5.94 -3.13 2.60
C ALA A 199 -6.05 -1.69 2.08
N THR A 200 -7.19 -1.01 2.29
CA THR A 200 -7.30 0.41 1.90
C THR A 200 -6.55 1.33 2.86
N GLN A 201 -6.12 2.51 2.39
CA GLN A 201 -5.55 3.54 3.26
C GLN A 201 -6.56 3.98 4.35
N GLN A 202 -7.84 4.12 3.98
CA GLN A 202 -8.89 4.49 4.94
C GLN A 202 -8.95 3.49 6.09
N SER A 203 -8.74 2.21 5.76
CA SER A 203 -8.93 1.16 6.74
C SER A 203 -7.80 1.04 7.75
N ILE A 204 -6.57 1.18 7.27
CA ILE A 204 -5.39 1.32 8.14
C ILE A 204 -5.50 2.59 8.99
N LYS A 205 -6.01 3.69 8.42
CA LYS A 205 -6.19 4.95 9.15
C LYS A 205 -7.25 4.82 10.24
N ALA A 206 -8.37 4.17 9.96
CA ALA A 206 -9.43 3.93 10.92
C ALA A 206 -8.93 3.10 12.11
N TYR A 207 -8.13 2.05 11.85
CA TYR A 207 -7.43 1.32 12.91
C TYR A 207 -6.54 2.30 13.70
N VAL A 208 -5.51 2.88 13.09
CA VAL A 208 -4.52 3.74 13.77
C VAL A 208 -5.15 4.88 14.58
N ASP A 209 -6.19 5.54 14.04
CA ASP A 209 -6.91 6.62 14.72
C ASP A 209 -7.78 6.09 15.88
N ALA A 210 -8.37 4.90 15.75
CA ALA A 210 -9.06 4.23 16.84
C ALA A 210 -8.10 3.77 17.95
N GLN A 211 -6.80 3.62 17.67
CA GLN A 211 -5.75 3.46 18.68
C GLN A 211 -5.24 4.80 19.22
N ALA A 212 -6.11 5.81 19.27
CA ALA A 212 -5.91 7.00 20.09
C ALA A 212 -5.27 6.58 21.42
N HIS A 213 -4.14 7.22 21.72
CA HIS A 213 -3.25 7.04 22.89
C HIS A 213 -3.94 7.17 24.27
N SER A 214 -5.27 7.05 24.36
CA SER A 214 -5.94 6.88 25.63
C SER A 214 -5.47 5.55 26.20
N VAL A 215 -4.63 5.65 27.22
CA VAL A 215 -4.36 4.55 28.13
C VAL A 215 -5.63 4.33 28.94
N THR A 216 -6.67 3.80 28.28
CA THR A 216 -7.87 3.29 28.94
C THR A 216 -7.53 1.87 29.35
N ALA A 217 -6.64 1.75 30.33
CA ALA A 217 -6.17 0.46 30.78
C ALA A 217 -7.10 -0.03 31.90
N THR A 218 -7.84 -1.09 31.62
CA THR A 218 -8.41 -1.98 32.64
C THR A 218 -7.34 -2.91 33.24
N SER A 219 -6.06 -2.68 32.92
CA SER A 219 -4.88 -3.44 33.35
C SER A 219 -3.71 -2.47 33.67
N THR A 220 -2.64 -2.98 34.29
CA THR A 220 -1.46 -2.19 34.67
C THR A 220 -0.67 -1.74 33.44
N THR A 221 -0.53 -0.44 33.22
CA THR A 221 0.34 0.14 32.18
C THR A 221 1.52 0.87 32.79
N THR A 222 2.73 0.48 32.39
CA THR A 222 3.98 1.11 32.83
C THR A 222 4.43 2.16 31.82
N PHE A 223 4.54 3.43 32.23
CA PHE A 223 5.15 4.48 31.42
C PHE A 223 6.67 4.51 31.65
N THR A 224 7.45 3.80 30.83
CA THR A 224 8.92 3.81 30.92
C THR A 224 9.51 4.99 30.15
N ASN A 225 10.41 5.77 30.78
CA ASN A 225 11.19 6.86 30.16
C ASN A 225 10.34 7.94 29.45
N LYS A 226 9.15 8.26 29.97
CA LYS A 226 8.32 9.34 29.44
C LYS A 226 8.23 10.49 30.42
N THR A 227 8.50 11.70 29.93
CA THR A 227 8.13 12.94 30.63
C THR A 227 6.67 13.23 30.33
N LEU A 228 5.82 13.24 31.36
CA LEU A 228 4.41 13.58 31.24
C LEU A 228 4.25 15.11 31.20
N THR A 229 4.40 15.70 30.01
CA THR A 229 4.15 17.14 29.78
C THR A 229 2.78 17.41 29.14
N SER A 230 2.18 16.38 28.52
CA SER A 230 0.79 16.33 28.07
C SER A 230 0.44 14.87 27.76
N PRO A 231 -0.45 14.21 28.51
CA PRO A 231 -1.34 14.75 29.55
C PRO A 231 -0.63 15.06 30.87
N VAL A 232 -1.13 16.09 31.56
CA VAL A 232 -0.84 16.36 32.99
C VAL A 232 -1.65 15.35 33.82
N ILE A 233 -1.06 14.71 34.82
CA ILE A 233 -1.83 13.92 35.78
C ILE A 233 -2.67 14.89 36.62
N ALA A 234 -3.95 15.04 36.29
CA ALA A 234 -4.84 15.93 37.02
C ALA A 234 -5.24 15.36 38.39
N ASN A 235 -5.45 14.04 38.48
CA ASN A 235 -5.85 13.33 39.70
C ASN A 235 -5.14 11.97 39.78
N ILE A 236 -4.69 11.60 40.98
CA ILE A 236 -4.26 10.23 41.30
C ILE A 236 -5.26 9.66 42.30
N THR A 237 -6.02 8.64 41.90
CA THR A 237 -6.90 7.88 42.80
C THR A 237 -6.27 6.51 43.02
N SER A 238 -5.92 6.20 44.27
CA SER A 238 -5.32 4.91 44.62
C SER A 238 -6.25 4.12 45.55
N GLY A 239 -6.41 2.82 45.28
CA GLY A 239 -7.10 1.88 46.18
C GLY A 239 -6.19 1.35 47.31
N ALA A 240 -4.91 1.69 47.28
CA ALA A 240 -3.87 1.32 48.25
C ALA A 240 -2.87 2.50 48.41
N ASP A 241 -1.65 2.23 48.85
CA ASP A 241 -0.63 3.28 48.98
C ASP A 241 -0.07 3.73 47.62
N ILE A 242 0.33 5.00 47.54
CA ILE A 242 1.09 5.52 46.39
C ILE A 242 2.57 5.30 46.68
N GLY A 243 3.17 4.30 46.03
CA GLY A 243 4.62 4.04 46.13
C GLY A 243 5.43 5.00 45.27
N LEU A 244 6.38 5.72 45.87
CA LEU A 244 7.39 6.52 45.18
C LEU A 244 8.77 5.93 45.46
N THR A 245 9.42 5.36 44.45
CA THR A 245 10.78 4.78 44.56
C THR A 245 11.73 5.53 43.62
N ALA A 246 11.88 6.83 43.86
CA ALA A 246 12.77 7.66 43.07
C ALA A 246 14.24 7.30 43.36
N THR A 247 15.08 7.27 42.31
CA THR A 247 16.53 7.10 42.45
C THR A 247 17.23 8.40 42.85
N ASP A 248 16.55 9.52 42.62
CA ASP A 248 16.89 10.87 43.07
C ASP A 248 15.73 11.43 43.92
N ASP A 249 15.74 12.72 44.23
CA ASP A 249 14.71 13.35 45.06
C ASP A 249 13.33 13.42 44.39
N VAL A 250 12.28 13.35 45.21
CA VAL A 250 10.92 13.75 44.83
C VAL A 250 10.77 15.25 45.11
N ASN A 251 10.80 16.06 44.06
CA ASN A 251 10.68 17.51 44.18
C ASN A 251 9.22 17.96 44.10
N ILE A 252 8.77 18.69 45.12
CA ILE A 252 7.54 19.50 45.09
C ILE A 252 7.96 20.96 44.84
N PRO A 253 7.34 21.69 43.91
CA PRO A 253 7.71 23.08 43.62
C PRO A 253 7.62 23.98 44.86
N ALA A 254 8.37 25.09 44.86
CA ALA A 254 8.23 26.12 45.89
C ALA A 254 6.78 26.64 45.93
N ASP A 255 6.29 26.93 47.14
CA ASP A 255 4.91 27.35 47.40
C ASP A 255 3.85 26.32 46.97
N VAL A 256 4.26 25.06 46.81
CA VAL A 256 3.39 23.89 46.64
C VAL A 256 3.72 22.91 47.77
N GLY A 257 2.68 22.30 48.35
CA GLY A 257 2.85 21.42 49.51
C GLY A 257 2.00 20.18 49.44
N LEU A 258 2.31 19.25 50.35
CA LEU A 258 1.48 18.09 50.61
C LEU A 258 0.40 18.50 51.62
N THR A 259 -0.87 18.42 51.21
CA THR A 259 -2.02 18.69 52.06
C THR A 259 -2.64 17.41 52.60
N PHE A 260 -3.24 17.48 53.78
CA PHE A 260 -3.87 16.35 54.46
C PHE A 260 -5.34 16.63 54.74
N GLY A 261 -6.17 16.57 53.70
CA GLY A 261 -7.58 16.95 53.79
C GLY A 261 -7.84 18.24 53.04
N ASP A 262 -8.03 19.35 53.77
CA ASP A 262 -8.08 20.69 53.18
C ASP A 262 -6.69 21.36 53.16
N ASP A 263 -6.63 22.58 52.63
CA ASP A 263 -5.36 23.31 52.46
C ASP A 263 -4.79 23.89 53.77
N GLY A 264 -5.49 23.70 54.91
CA GLY A 264 -5.09 24.15 56.24
C GLY A 264 -4.04 23.24 56.91
N GLU A 265 -4.12 21.92 56.69
CA GLU A 265 -3.07 20.96 57.07
C GLU A 265 -2.08 20.75 55.93
N LYS A 266 -0.87 21.32 56.05
CA LYS A 266 0.07 21.35 54.93
C LYS A 266 1.54 21.22 55.36
N ILE A 267 2.33 20.51 54.56
CA ILE A 267 3.80 20.48 54.63
C ILE A 267 4.33 21.11 53.34
N GLU A 268 5.06 22.21 53.46
CA GLU A 268 5.42 23.06 52.32
C GLU A 268 6.78 23.74 52.48
N GLY A 269 7.54 23.80 51.39
CA GLY A 269 8.77 24.59 51.31
C GLY A 269 8.59 25.86 50.46
N ASP A 270 9.18 26.97 50.90
CA ASP A 270 9.25 28.25 50.15
C ASP A 270 10.59 28.43 49.39
N GLY A 271 11.37 27.35 49.30
CA GLY A 271 12.74 27.37 48.77
C GLY A 271 13.84 27.73 49.79
N THR A 272 13.46 28.15 51.01
CA THR A 272 14.38 28.45 52.12
C THR A 272 14.00 27.71 53.40
N ASN A 273 12.73 27.74 53.78
CA ASN A 273 12.17 27.20 55.00
C ASN A 273 11.21 26.04 54.69
N LEU A 274 11.13 25.07 55.60
CA LEU A 274 10.05 24.09 55.63
C LEU A 274 9.02 24.54 56.67
N LYS A 275 7.77 24.74 56.26
CA LYS A 275 6.65 25.06 57.12
C LYS A 275 5.74 23.84 57.27
N ILE A 276 5.39 23.54 58.52
CA ILE A 276 4.34 22.58 58.85
C ILE A 276 3.18 23.40 59.41
N SER A 277 2.04 23.40 58.71
CA SER A 277 0.82 24.09 59.11
C SER A 277 -0.21 23.06 59.56
N SER A 278 -0.83 23.32 60.71
CA SER A 278 -1.96 22.56 61.26
C SER A 278 -3.12 23.52 61.54
N SER A 279 -4.35 23.09 61.32
CA SER A 279 -5.52 23.93 61.58
C SER A 279 -5.84 24.11 63.09
N ASP A 280 -5.28 23.28 63.97
CA ASP A 280 -5.41 23.39 65.42
C ASP A 280 -4.04 23.22 66.12
N GLN A 281 -3.58 21.98 66.31
CA GLN A 281 -2.30 21.69 66.98
C GLN A 281 -1.47 20.66 66.21
N LEU A 282 -0.15 20.83 66.25
CA LEU A 282 0.78 19.78 65.87
C LEU A 282 0.93 18.77 67.03
N HIS A 283 0.23 17.65 66.95
CA HIS A 283 0.28 16.61 67.99
C HIS A 283 1.27 15.49 67.64
N ILE A 284 2.40 15.43 68.37
CA ILE A 284 3.37 14.32 68.29
C ILE A 284 3.06 13.30 69.39
N VAL A 285 2.34 12.23 69.03
CA VAL A 285 1.77 11.25 69.99
C VAL A 285 2.84 10.38 70.66
N ALA A 286 3.93 10.07 69.97
CA ALA A 286 5.05 9.29 70.50
C ALA A 286 6.38 9.70 69.84
N GLY A 287 7.49 9.43 70.51
CA GLY A 287 8.83 9.82 70.06
C GLY A 287 9.36 11.07 70.75
N LYS A 288 10.59 11.46 70.39
CA LYS A 288 11.29 12.60 70.95
C LYS A 288 11.53 13.64 69.87
N VAL A 289 11.25 14.91 70.15
CA VAL A 289 11.47 16.05 69.24
C VAL A 289 12.82 16.68 69.55
N GLY A 290 13.69 16.75 68.54
CA GLY A 290 14.99 17.41 68.61
C GLY A 290 14.98 18.76 67.92
N ILE A 291 15.45 19.81 68.61
CA ILE A 291 15.78 21.10 67.99
C ILE A 291 17.29 21.29 68.12
N GLY A 292 17.98 21.35 66.98
CA GLY A 292 19.44 21.45 66.94
C GLY A 292 20.19 20.16 67.38
N THR A 293 19.51 19.01 67.43
CA THR A 293 20.12 17.72 67.82
C THR A 293 19.52 16.55 67.03
N THR A 294 20.34 15.55 66.73
CA THR A 294 19.93 14.29 66.08
C THR A 294 19.63 13.17 67.08
N THR A 295 19.96 13.36 68.36
CA THR A 295 19.78 12.36 69.43
C THR A 295 19.06 12.93 70.65
N PRO A 296 17.75 13.25 70.56
CA PRO A 296 17.00 13.82 71.67
C PRO A 296 17.06 12.95 72.94
N GLN A 297 17.35 13.56 74.09
CA GLN A 297 17.46 12.83 75.35
C GLN A 297 16.11 12.71 76.10
N GLY A 298 15.18 13.65 75.90
CA GLY A 298 13.80 13.63 76.42
C GLY A 298 12.75 13.85 75.31
N ARG A 299 11.45 13.89 75.65
CA ARG A 299 10.35 14.07 74.67
C ARG A 299 10.49 15.36 73.84
N LEU A 300 11.01 16.43 74.46
CA LEU A 300 11.52 17.60 73.77
C LEU A 300 12.97 17.79 74.23
N SER A 301 13.90 17.87 73.29
CA SER A 301 15.32 18.10 73.55
C SER A 301 15.79 19.26 72.71
N VAL A 302 16.27 20.31 73.37
CA VAL A 302 16.88 21.47 72.71
C VAL A 302 18.34 21.51 73.13
N LEU A 303 19.24 21.42 72.16
CA LEU A 303 20.68 21.53 72.42
C LEU A 303 21.10 22.99 72.25
N SER A 304 21.77 23.55 73.25
CA SER A 304 22.33 24.88 73.14
C SER A 304 23.63 24.86 72.36
N ASP A 305 23.72 25.69 71.32
CA ASP A 305 24.98 26.04 70.69
C ASP A 305 25.51 27.32 71.36
N ASP A 306 26.58 27.18 72.14
CA ASP A 306 27.21 28.29 72.87
C ASP A 306 28.09 29.17 71.96
N SER A 307 28.15 28.88 70.65
CA SER A 307 28.89 29.68 69.66
C SER A 307 28.05 30.78 69.00
N ILE A 308 26.73 30.78 69.22
CA ILE A 308 25.81 31.80 68.70
C ILE A 308 25.36 32.76 69.81
N ALA A 309 25.37 34.06 69.52
CA ALA A 309 25.07 35.11 70.52
C ALA A 309 23.60 35.15 70.97
N THR A 310 22.72 34.36 70.34
CA THR A 310 21.29 34.32 70.62
C THR A 310 20.93 33.06 71.43
N PRO A 311 20.12 33.19 72.49
CA PRO A 311 19.63 32.03 73.25
C PRO A 311 18.85 31.05 72.36
N THR A 312 19.06 29.75 72.57
CA THR A 312 18.46 28.65 71.77
C THR A 312 16.98 28.39 72.07
N MET A 313 16.49 28.90 73.20
CA MET A 313 15.07 28.90 73.54
C MET A 313 14.75 30.25 74.21
N VAL A 314 13.71 30.92 73.72
CA VAL A 314 13.27 32.23 74.21
C VAL A 314 11.80 32.15 74.58
N PHE A 315 11.47 32.48 75.82
CA PHE A 315 10.11 32.75 76.25
C PHE A 315 10.01 34.26 76.46
N GLN A 316 9.32 34.97 75.57
CA GLN A 316 9.18 36.42 75.63
C GLN A 316 7.72 36.81 75.40
N ALA A 317 7.21 37.75 76.21
CA ALA A 317 5.91 38.38 76.00
C ALA A 317 6.09 39.71 75.27
N THR A 318 5.23 39.99 74.29
CA THR A 318 5.46 41.09 73.33
C THR A 318 4.82 42.42 73.75
N THR A 319 3.68 42.46 74.48
CA THR A 319 3.12 43.60 75.26
C THR A 319 1.76 43.23 75.91
N GLY A 320 1.34 43.94 76.97
CA GLY A 320 0.11 43.73 77.77
C GLY A 320 -1.22 43.84 77.00
N ASP A 321 -2.36 43.37 77.52
CA ASP A 321 -2.90 43.69 78.85
C ASP A 321 -3.24 42.47 79.75
N GLU A 322 -2.92 42.65 81.02
CA GLU A 322 -3.43 42.02 82.25
C GLU A 322 -3.18 40.54 82.62
N LEU A 323 -2.51 39.68 81.83
CA LEU A 323 -2.08 38.33 82.32
C LEU A 323 -0.78 37.78 81.67
N ALA A 324 0.07 38.61 81.06
CA ALA A 324 1.15 38.13 80.18
C ALA A 324 2.28 37.36 80.91
N HIS A 325 2.20 36.02 80.92
CA HIS A 325 3.30 35.15 81.33
C HIS A 325 4.02 34.58 80.12
N ALA A 326 5.30 34.94 79.94
CA ALA A 326 6.26 34.09 79.25
C ALA A 326 6.74 32.98 80.21
N SER A 327 5.79 32.18 80.71
CA SER A 327 6.07 31.14 81.70
C SER A 327 6.05 29.76 81.08
N ILE A 328 6.88 28.89 81.65
CA ILE A 328 6.69 27.44 81.53
C ILE A 328 5.64 27.09 82.58
N SER A 329 4.41 26.80 82.14
CA SER A 329 3.27 26.48 82.99
C SER A 329 2.79 25.06 82.71
N THR A 330 2.31 24.37 83.73
CA THR A 330 1.88 22.98 83.64
C THR A 330 0.37 22.81 83.52
N MET A 331 -0.42 23.86 83.77
CA MET A 331 -1.89 24.05 83.69
C MET A 331 -2.85 22.93 84.19
N ASP A 332 -2.45 21.67 84.24
CA ASP A 332 -3.12 20.57 84.94
C ASP A 332 -2.41 20.34 86.27
N ASP A 333 -2.92 20.98 87.32
CA ASP A 333 -2.43 20.86 88.70
C ASP A 333 -3.38 20.02 89.57
N SER A 334 -3.80 18.86 89.05
CA SER A 334 -4.42 17.84 89.89
C SER A 334 -3.36 16.95 90.57
N GLY A 335 -2.31 17.56 91.15
CA GLY A 335 -1.30 16.80 91.92
C GLY A 335 0.08 17.43 92.13
N GLY A 336 0.34 18.66 91.69
CA GLY A 336 1.65 19.30 91.72
C GLY A 336 2.56 18.80 90.57
N VAL A 337 3.16 19.72 89.82
CA VAL A 337 4.18 19.38 88.80
C VAL A 337 5.46 20.16 89.08
N ASP A 338 6.58 19.45 89.28
CA ASP A 338 7.90 20.04 89.51
C ASP A 338 8.61 20.36 88.19
N VAL A 339 9.08 21.60 88.03
CA VAL A 339 10.08 21.94 86.99
C VAL A 339 11.45 21.53 87.50
N MET A 340 11.86 20.30 87.20
CA MET A 340 13.14 19.75 87.66
C MET A 340 14.30 20.25 86.79
N LEU A 341 15.25 20.98 87.38
CA LEU A 341 16.49 21.42 86.73
C LEU A 341 17.67 20.58 87.25
N GLY A 342 18.32 19.83 86.36
CA GLY A 342 19.43 18.93 86.71
C GLY A 342 20.78 19.61 86.96
N ALA A 343 20.88 20.93 86.77
CA ALA A 343 22.09 21.74 86.93
C ALA A 343 21.77 23.12 87.54
N ASN A 344 22.75 24.03 87.59
CA ASN A 344 22.55 25.38 88.11
C ASN A 344 21.49 26.15 87.31
N MET A 345 20.54 26.77 88.02
CA MET A 345 19.67 27.80 87.43
C MET A 345 20.39 29.15 87.50
N TYR A 346 20.59 29.77 86.35
CA TYR A 346 21.15 31.11 86.23
C TYR A 346 20.05 32.06 85.79
N ILE A 347 19.65 32.97 86.68
CA ILE A 347 18.68 34.02 86.35
C ILE A 347 19.47 35.32 86.15
N GLY A 348 19.47 35.82 84.91
CA GLY A 348 20.00 37.15 84.61
C GLY A 348 18.96 38.22 84.93
N VAL A 349 19.22 39.07 85.92
CA VAL A 349 18.37 40.24 86.22
C VAL A 349 19.22 41.49 86.03
N ASN A 350 18.86 42.38 85.09
CA ASN A 350 19.60 43.61 84.80
C ASN A 350 21.13 43.42 84.68
N GLY A 351 21.56 42.46 83.86
CA GLY A 351 23.00 42.21 83.60
C GLY A 351 23.77 41.56 84.75
N THR A 352 23.11 41.18 85.86
CA THR A 352 23.73 40.45 86.97
C THR A 352 23.14 39.05 87.05
N THR A 353 23.99 38.03 86.91
CA THR A 353 23.57 36.62 86.98
C THR A 353 23.46 36.18 88.45
N GLN A 354 22.24 35.95 88.94
CA GLN A 354 22.05 35.26 90.21
C GLN A 354 22.05 33.74 89.98
N ARG A 355 23.03 33.07 90.59
CA ARG A 355 23.15 31.61 90.58
C ARG A 355 22.44 31.05 91.81
N PHE A 356 21.39 30.26 91.60
CA PHE A 356 20.79 29.46 92.66
C PHE A 356 21.47 28.09 92.68
N ASN A 357 22.21 27.81 93.75
CA ASN A 357 22.99 26.58 93.91
C ASN A 357 22.21 25.61 94.80
N THR A 358 21.74 24.48 94.27
CA THR A 358 20.91 23.49 94.99
C THR A 358 21.73 22.55 95.91
N GLY A 359 22.90 23.00 96.39
CA GLY A 359 23.90 22.17 97.08
C GLY A 359 23.53 21.62 98.46
N ARG A 360 22.26 21.74 98.93
CA ARG A 360 21.82 21.13 100.19
C ARG A 360 20.38 20.60 100.06
N SER A 361 20.19 19.31 100.36
CA SER A 361 18.86 18.67 100.40
C SER A 361 17.87 19.52 101.19
N GLY A 362 16.79 19.94 100.54
CA GLY A 362 15.63 20.56 101.18
C GLY A 362 15.46 22.07 101.03
N SER A 363 16.22 22.77 100.17
CA SER A 363 15.89 24.17 99.82
C SER A 363 15.07 24.22 98.53
N SER A 364 13.78 24.49 98.64
CA SER A 364 12.95 25.00 97.53
C SER A 364 13.28 26.47 97.29
N VAL A 365 13.29 26.90 96.03
CA VAL A 365 13.27 28.32 95.64
C VAL A 365 11.83 28.77 95.52
#